data_AF-A0AA47GTH5-F1
#
_entry.id   AF-A0AA47GTH5-F1
#
_cell.length_a   1.000
_cell.length_b   1.000
_cell.length_c   1.000
_cell.angle_alpha   90.00
_cell.angle_beta   90.00
_cell.angle_gamma   90.00
#
_symmetry.space_group_name_H-M   'P 1'
#
loop_
_entity.id
_entity.type
_entity.pdbx_description
1 polymer ?
#
loop_
_entity_poly.entity_id
_entity_poly.type
_entity_poly.pdbx_seq_one_letter_code
_entity_poly.pdbx_strand_id
1 'polypeptide(L)' 'MEGFEERLARLEKLAVKIRDRDVLLEKAVTMFDEGVELSKGLEEELQGLERKIEILSNEPPLDGSGKVELKPF' A
#
# COMPACT_ATOMS: atom_id res chain seq x y z
N MET A 1 11.83 9.37 -2.17
CA MET A 1 10.98 8.28 -1.65
C MET A 1 10.69 7.39 -2.84
N GLU A 2 11.03 6.11 -2.77
CA GLU A 2 10.75 5.16 -3.87
C GLU A 2 9.24 5.03 -4.08
N GLY A 3 8.81 4.89 -5.33
CA GLY A 3 7.40 4.74 -5.67
C GLY A 3 6.80 3.45 -5.12
N PHE A 4 5.46 3.36 -5.05
CA PHE A 4 4.76 2.14 -4.65
C PHE A 4 5.21 0.93 -5.48
N GLU A 5 5.22 1.07 -6.81
CA GLU A 5 5.62 0.00 -7.75
C GLU A 5 7.08 -0.45 -7.56
N GLU A 6 7.99 0.49 -7.24
CA GLU A 6 9.40 0.17 -7.01
C GLU A 6 9.57 -0.68 -5.74
N ARG A 7 8.85 -0.32 -4.67
CA ARG A 7 8.82 -1.09 -3.41
C ARG A 7 8.15 -2.44 -3.56
N LEU A 8 7.06 -2.52 -4.34
CA LEU A 8 6.40 -3.78 -4.68
C LEU A 8 7.35 -4.71 -5.44
N ALA A 9 8.01 -4.19 -6.49
CA ALA A 9 9.00 -4.95 -7.26
C ALA A 9 10.19 -5.40 -6.39
N ARG A 10 10.57 -4.62 -5.37
CA ARG A 10 11.59 -5.03 -4.40
C ARG A 10 11.11 -6.20 -3.55
N LEU A 11 9.89 -6.13 -3.01
CA LEU A 11 9.29 -7.20 -2.21
C LEU A 11 9.22 -8.52 -2.99
N GLU A 12 8.80 -8.47 -4.26
CA GLU A 12 8.76 -9.65 -5.14
C GLU A 12 10.15 -10.25 -5.37
N LYS A 13 11.16 -9.40 -5.59
CA LYS A 13 12.56 -9.85 -5.74
C LYS A 13 13.07 -10.53 -4.48
N LEU A 14 12.75 -10.02 -3.29
CA LEU A 14 13.11 -10.64 -2.01
C LEU A 14 12.43 -12.00 -1.86
N ALA A 15 11.14 -12.10 -2.18
CA ALA A 15 10.36 -13.33 -2.11
C ALA A 15 10.88 -14.45 -3.03
N VAL A 16 11.45 -14.09 -4.19
CA VAL A 16 12.13 -15.04 -5.07
C VAL A 16 13.50 -15.42 -4.50
N LYS A 17 14.31 -14.43 -4.11
CA LYS A 17 15.69 -14.66 -3.64
C LYS A 17 15.75 -15.51 -2.36
N ILE A 18 14.83 -15.32 -1.43
CA ILE A 18 14.84 -16.07 -0.16
C ILE A 18 14.62 -17.58 -0.33
N ARG A 19 14.09 -18.01 -1.49
CA ARG A 19 13.86 -19.43 -1.83
C ARG A 19 15.08 -20.10 -2.45
N ASP A 20 16.12 -19.33 -2.76
CA ASP A 20 17.35 -19.85 -3.33
C ASP A 20 18.14 -20.62 -2.25
N ARG A 21 18.63 -21.81 -2.62
CA ARG A 21 19.35 -22.72 -1.72
C ARG A 21 20.75 -22.20 -1.37
N ASP A 22 21.29 -21.29 -2.17
CA ASP A 22 22.63 -20.73 -1.99
C ASP A 22 22.62 -19.51 -1.03
N VAL A 23 21.46 -19.09 -0.53
CA VAL A 23 21.35 -17.99 0.44
C VAL A 23 21.71 -18.49 1.83
N LEU A 24 22.72 -17.85 2.43
CA LEU A 24 23.10 -18.07 3.83
C LEU A 24 21.95 -17.66 4.76
N LEU A 25 21.76 -18.42 5.85
CA LEU A 25 20.68 -18.18 6.82
C LEU A 25 20.63 -16.73 7.33
N GLU A 26 21.78 -16.14 7.68
CA GLU A 26 21.84 -14.76 8.15
C GLU A 26 21.31 -13.76 7.10
N LYS A 27 21.66 -13.98 5.83
CA LYS A 27 21.14 -13.16 4.73
C LYS A 27 19.65 -13.40 4.51
N ALA A 28 19.17 -14.63 4.66
CA ALA A 28 17.74 -14.95 4.57
C ALA A 28 16.94 -14.23 5.65
N VAL A 29 17.45 -14.14 6.88
CA VAL A 29 16.82 -13.38 7.97
C VAL A 29 16.75 -11.91 7.63
N THR A 30 17.86 -11.30 7.17
CA THR A 30 17.84 -9.88 6.76
C THR A 30 16.86 -9.62 5.61
N MET A 31 16.81 -10.50 4.60
CA MET A 31 15.86 -10.40 3.49
C MET A 31 14.41 -10.54 3.96
N PHE A 32 14.16 -11.41 4.94
CA PHE A 32 12.84 -11.60 5.53
C PHE A 32 12.39 -10.33 6.26
N ASP A 33 13.23 -9.79 7.13
CA ASP A 33 12.93 -8.56 7.87
C ASP A 33 12.64 -7.38 6.93
N GLU A 34 13.45 -7.22 5.87
CA GLU A 34 13.21 -6.21 4.83
C GLU A 34 11.86 -6.45 4.14
N GLY A 35 11.54 -7.70 3.80
CA GLY A 35 10.26 -8.07 3.18
C GLY A 35 9.06 -7.77 4.07
N VAL A 36 9.17 -8.01 5.38
CA VAL A 36 8.11 -7.71 6.36
C VAL A 36 7.85 -6.21 6.42
N GLU A 37 8.90 -5.38 6.51
CA GLU A 37 8.75 -3.93 6.58
C GLU A 37 8.20 -3.35 5.27
N LEU A 38 8.65 -3.84 4.11
CA LEU A 38 8.08 -3.47 2.81
C LEU A 38 6.59 -3.83 2.72
N SER A 39 6.21 -5.04 3.15
CA SER A 39 4.82 -5.49 3.11
C SER A 39 3.91 -4.59 3.94
N LYS A 40 4.31 -4.24 5.17
CA LYS A 40 3.54 -3.35 6.03
C LYS A 40 3.35 -1.97 5.40
N GLY A 41 4.43 -1.38 4.88
CA GLY A 41 4.37 -0.05 4.26
C GLY A 41 3.49 -0.01 3.00
N LEU A 42 3.48 -1.08 2.19
CA LEU A 42 2.59 -1.19 1.03
C LEU A 42 1.12 -1.32 1.45
N GLU A 43 0.85 -2.10 2.50
CA GLU A 43 -0.51 -2.27 3.04
C GLU A 43 -1.07 -0.96 3.59
N GLU A 44 -0.28 -0.22 4.37
CA GLU A 44 -0.68 1.09 4.93
C GLU A 44 -1.03 2.10 3.83
N GLU A 45 -0.28 2.11 2.73
CA GLU A 45 -0.53 2.99 1.60
C GLU A 45 -1.82 2.62 0.85
N LEU A 46 -2.04 1.32 0.60
CA LEU A 46 -3.27 0.83 -0.01
C LEU A 46 -4.49 1.18 0.84
N GLN A 47 -4.42 0.96 2.15
CA GLN A 47 -5.49 1.37 3.07
C GLN A 47 -5.72 2.90 3.05
N GLY A 48 -4.65 3.69 2.91
CA GLY A 48 -4.74 5.14 2.75
C GLY A 48 -5.45 5.56 1.47
N LEU A 49 -5.20 4.85 0.37
CA LEU A 49 -5.88 5.07 -0.92
C LEU A 49 -7.34 4.63 -0.85
N GLU A 50 -7.63 3.48 -0.27
CA GLU A 50 -9.00 2.97 -0.09
C GLU A 50 -9.87 3.95 0.70
N ARG A 51 -9.36 4.48 1.82
CA ARG A 51 -10.05 5.52 2.61
C ARG A 51 -10.34 6.78 1.80
N LYS A 52 -9.41 7.21 0.95
CA LYS A 52 -9.63 8.39 0.08
C LYS A 52 -10.73 8.11 -0.95
N ILE A 53 -10.74 6.93 -1.54
CA ILE A 53 -11.78 6.50 -2.49
C ILE A 53 -13.14 6.45 -1.80
N GLU A 54 -13.20 5.91 -0.58
CA GLU A 54 -14.43 5.85 0.21
C GLU A 54 -15.00 7.23 0.50
N ILE A 55 -14.16 8.19 0.92
CA ILE A 55 -14.57 9.58 1.15
C ILE A 55 -15.15 10.18 -0.14
N LEU A 56 -14.43 10.08 -1.26
CA LEU A 56 -14.87 10.62 -2.55
C LEU A 56 -16.14 9.96 -3.09
N SER A 57 -16.36 8.68 -2.78
CA SER A 57 -17.55 7.93 -3.23
C SER A 57 -18.78 8.23 -2.38
N ASN A 58 -18.58 8.60 -1.12
CA ASN A 58 -19.64 8.93 -0.16
C ASN A 58 -19.94 10.43 -0.11
N GLU A 59 -19.12 11.28 -0.75
CA GLU A 59 -19.45 12.68 -0.97
C GLU A 59 -20.64 12.78 -1.95
N PRO A 60 -21.72 13.50 -1.60
CA PRO A 60 -22.80 13.74 -2.54
C PRO A 60 -22.21 14.42 -3.78
N PRO A 61 -22.66 14.09 -5.00
CA PRO A 61 -22.14 14.72 -6.20
C PRO A 61 -22.26 16.22 -6.02
N LEU A 62 -21.10 16.89 -6.07
CA LEU A 62 -21.03 18.34 -6.23
C LEU A 62 -21.78 18.63 -7.51
N ASP A 63 -23.04 19.04 -7.38
CA ASP A 63 -23.63 19.85 -8.42
C ASP A 63 -22.68 21.04 -8.60
N GLY A 64 -22.47 21.50 -9.83
CA GLY A 64 -21.51 22.58 -10.12
C GLY A 64 -21.78 23.91 -9.41
N SER A 65 -22.63 23.94 -8.38
CA SER A 65 -22.97 25.05 -7.50
C SER A 65 -22.23 25.03 -6.15
N GLY A 66 -21.56 23.94 -5.76
CA GLY A 66 -20.77 23.86 -4.53
C GLY A 66 -21.60 23.95 -3.24
N LYS A 67 -22.89 23.62 -3.30
CA LYS A 67 -23.78 23.63 -2.12
C LYS A 67 -24.07 22.21 -1.67
N VAL A 68 -23.55 21.83 -0.51
CA VAL A 68 -23.95 20.61 0.19
C VAL A 68 -25.38 20.81 0.70
N GLU A 69 -26.38 20.19 0.05
CA GLU A 69 -27.75 20.13 0.57
C GLU A 69 -27.82 19.14 1.74
N LEU A 70 -27.89 19.68 2.96
CA LEU A 70 -28.27 18.90 4.13
C LEU A 70 -29.78 18.65 4.07
N LYS A 71 -30.19 17.39 3.86
CA LYS A 71 -31.60 17.01 4.03
C LYS A 71 -31.99 17.06 5.51
N PRO A 72 -33.10 17.72 5.88
CA PRO A 72 -33.62 17.67 7.23
C PRO A 72 -34.20 16.28 7.53
N PHE A 73 -34.10 15.89 8.81
CA PHE A 73 -34.61 14.66 9.41
C PHE A 73 -36.12 14.44 9.17
#